data_AF-A0A0C2F6W5-F1
#
_entry.id   AF-A0A0C2F6W5-F1
#
_cell.length_a   1.000
_cell.length_b   1.000
_cell.length_c   1.000
_cell.angle_alpha   90.00
_cell.angle_beta   90.00
_cell.angle_gamma   90.00
#
_symmetry.space_group_name_H-M   'P 1'
#
loop_
_entity.id
_entity.type
_entity.pdbx_description
1 polymer ?
#
loop_
_entity_poly.entity_id
_entity_poly.type
_entity_poly.pdbx_seq_one_letter_code
_entity_poly.pdbx_strand_id
1 'polypeptide(L)'
;MQKRWPEYKKHCRRPYPEMAYRAMGPKAKHFVSFCLCLTQFGIVTVLTLLASNNLSNLLTAAFGVQINFCYVILMIGVAVWPFIMIRSPMDFWQAAVGAAISSTVAAVLIVVGAFHDAPVCGQVGFFCNLPFL
;
A
#
# COMPACT_ATOMS: atom_id res chain seq x y z
N MET A 1 18.17 14.79 16.50
CA MET A 1 18.80 13.60 17.12
C MET A 1 20.31 13.54 16.86
N GLN A 2 20.77 13.52 15.61
CA GLN A 2 22.19 13.38 15.23
C GLN A 2 23.14 14.49 15.75
N LYS A 3 22.63 15.70 16.00
CA LYS A 3 23.41 16.81 16.58
C LYS A 3 23.67 16.65 18.09
N ARG A 4 22.78 15.96 18.81
CA ARG A 4 22.82 15.82 20.29
C ARG A 4 23.53 14.54 20.74
N TRP A 5 23.53 13.48 19.91
CA TRP A 5 24.18 12.21 20.21
C TRP A 5 24.99 11.73 18.99
N PRO A 6 26.33 11.68 19.08
CA PRO A 6 27.20 11.33 17.95
C PRO A 6 27.09 9.86 17.53
N GLU A 7 26.55 8.98 18.39
CA GLU A 7 26.33 7.56 18.11
C GLU A 7 25.36 7.33 16.92
N TYR A 8 24.41 8.23 16.69
CA TYR A 8 23.43 8.13 15.60
C TYR A 8 23.89 8.81 14.31
N LYS A 9 25.16 9.25 14.22
CA LYS A 9 25.76 9.70 12.95
C LYS A 9 25.99 8.54 11.98
N LYS A 10 26.12 7.30 12.48
CA LYS A 10 26.14 6.08 11.67
C LYS A 10 24.71 5.59 11.40
N HIS A 11 24.52 4.85 10.30
CA HIS A 11 23.21 4.33 9.89
C HIS A 11 22.57 3.51 11.02
N CYS A 12 21.40 3.94 11.49
CA CYS A 12 20.63 3.26 12.53
C CYS A 12 19.43 2.56 11.91
N ARG A 13 19.34 1.23 12.06
CA ARG A 13 18.33 0.37 11.39
C ARG A 13 16.89 0.58 11.87
N ARG A 14 16.70 1.18 13.07
CA ARG A 14 15.38 1.44 13.69
C ARG A 14 15.38 2.80 14.42
N PRO A 15 15.20 3.93 13.71
CA PRO A 15 15.32 5.26 14.31
C PRO A 15 14.18 5.60 15.28
N TYR A 16 12.93 5.24 14.97
CA TYR A 16 11.76 5.63 15.78
C TYR A 16 11.74 5.06 17.21
N PRO A 17 12.03 3.77 17.45
CA PRO A 17 12.12 3.24 18.81
C PRO A 17 13.29 3.85 19.62
N GLU A 18 14.39 4.21 18.96
CA GLU A 18 15.54 4.87 19.61
C GLU A 18 15.23 6.32 19.99
N MET A 19 14.44 7.04 19.17
CA MET A 19 13.91 8.35 19.53
C MET A 19 13.01 8.27 20.77
N ALA A 20 12.11 7.29 20.80
CA ALA A 20 11.22 7.06 21.93
C ALA A 20 12.00 6.68 23.21
N TYR A 21 13.03 5.84 23.06
CA TYR A 21 13.93 5.47 24.16
C TYR A 21 14.59 6.69 24.80
N ARG A 22 15.13 7.58 23.96
CA ARG A 22 15.85 8.76 24.44
C ARG A 22 14.92 9.87 24.98
N ALA A 23 13.64 9.86 24.59
CA ALA A 23 12.65 10.85 25.04
C ALA A 23 11.96 10.43 26.36
N MET A 24 11.53 9.18 26.48
CA MET A 24 10.66 8.72 27.58
C MET A 24 11.11 7.39 28.21
N GLY A 25 12.29 6.87 27.85
CA GLY A 25 12.88 5.68 28.46
C GLY A 25 12.46 4.33 27.82
N PRO A 26 12.81 3.21 28.46
CA PRO A 26 12.70 1.86 27.89
C PRO A 26 11.27 1.38 27.63
N LYS A 27 10.30 1.83 28.44
CA LYS A 27 8.89 1.45 28.27
C LYS A 27 8.30 2.04 26.97
N ALA A 28 8.64 3.28 26.66
CA ALA A 28 8.23 3.94 25.43
C ALA A 28 8.82 3.30 24.16
N LYS A 29 10.07 2.81 24.23
CA LYS A 29 10.70 2.06 23.13
C LYS A 29 9.89 0.83 22.73
N HIS A 30 9.46 0.03 23.71
CA HIS A 30 8.65 -1.17 23.45
C HIS A 30 7.27 -0.82 22.91
N PHE A 31 6.62 0.20 23.47
CA PHE A 31 5.32 0.65 23.00
C PHE A 31 5.36 1.11 21.54
N VAL A 32 6.31 1.98 21.17
CA VAL A 32 6.47 2.45 19.78
C VAL A 32 6.83 1.30 18.83
N SER A 33 7.67 0.36 19.25
CA SER A 33 7.96 -0.83 18.45
C SER A 33 6.72 -1.68 18.19
N PHE A 34 5.85 -1.83 19.19
CA PHE A 34 4.60 -2.57 19.05
C PHE A 34 3.63 -1.87 18.08
N CYS A 35 3.43 -0.55 18.24
CA CYS A 35 2.61 0.24 17.33
C CYS A 35 3.11 0.15 15.87
N LEU A 36 4.42 0.21 15.63
CA LEU A 36 4.99 0.08 14.29
C LEU A 36 4.76 -1.31 13.67
N CYS A 37 4.81 -2.37 14.48
CA CYS A 37 4.47 -3.72 14.01
C CYS A 37 2.98 -3.82 13.64
N LEU A 38 2.10 -3.25 14.45
CA LEU A 38 0.65 -3.23 14.17
C LEU A 38 0.32 -2.46 12.89
N THR A 39 0.90 -1.27 12.70
CA THR A 39 0.65 -0.48 11.49
C THR A 39 1.18 -1.19 10.26
N GLN A 40 2.37 -1.81 10.34
CA GLN A 40 2.91 -2.56 9.21
C GLN A 40 2.03 -3.75 8.84
N PHE A 41 1.52 -4.48 9.83
CA PHE A 41 0.58 -5.58 9.59
C PHE A 41 -0.71 -5.07 8.92
N GLY A 42 -1.29 -3.99 9.44
CA GLY A 42 -2.50 -3.38 8.86
C GLY A 42 -2.31 -2.87 7.44
N ILE A 43 -1.17 -2.25 7.13
CA ILE A 43 -0.88 -1.79 5.77
C ILE A 43 -0.78 -2.98 4.81
N VAL A 44 -0.07 -4.04 5.20
CA VAL A 44 0.09 -5.23 4.34
C VAL A 44 -1.25 -5.91 4.07
N THR A 45 -2.11 -6.06 5.09
CA THR A 45 -3.41 -6.70 4.90
C THR A 45 -4.30 -5.90 3.95
N VAL A 46 -4.45 -4.59 4.16
CA VAL A 46 -5.29 -3.73 3.33
C VAL A 46 -4.77 -3.66 1.89
N LEU A 47 -3.47 -3.49 1.69
CA LEU A 47 -2.89 -3.44 0.34
C LEU A 47 -3.04 -4.77 -0.40
N THR A 48 -2.96 -5.91 0.30
CA THR A 48 -3.19 -7.23 -0.30
C THR A 48 -4.64 -7.41 -0.72
N LEU A 49 -5.59 -6.98 0.12
CA LEU A 49 -7.04 -6.99 -0.18
C LEU A 49 -7.37 -6.11 -1.40
N LEU A 50 -6.75 -4.93 -1.49
CA LEU A 50 -6.93 -4.04 -2.63
C LEU A 50 -6.35 -4.64 -3.91
N ALA A 51 -5.15 -5.22 -3.82
CA ALA A 51 -4.49 -5.88 -4.95
C ALA A 51 -5.32 -7.06 -5.50
N SER A 52 -5.88 -7.89 -4.62
CA SER A 52 -6.71 -9.02 -5.06
C SER A 52 -7.99 -8.58 -5.75
N ASN A 53 -8.62 -7.49 -5.30
CA ASN A 53 -9.83 -6.96 -5.94
C ASN A 53 -9.52 -6.41 -7.34
N ASN A 54 -8.48 -5.59 -7.45
CA ASN A 54 -8.07 -5.04 -8.74
C ASN A 54 -7.70 -6.17 -9.73
N LEU A 55 -6.94 -7.16 -9.28
CA LEU A 55 -6.55 -8.27 -10.13
C LEU A 55 -7.75 -9.13 -10.57
N SER A 56 -8.69 -9.43 -9.67
CA SER A 56 -9.89 -10.21 -10.01
C SER A 56 -10.77 -9.49 -11.05
N ASN A 57 -10.90 -8.16 -10.94
CA ASN A 57 -11.61 -7.34 -11.93
C ASN A 57 -10.91 -7.34 -13.28
N LEU A 58 -9.57 -7.23 -13.29
CA LEU A 58 -8.77 -7.30 -14.51
C LEU A 58 -8.85 -8.68 -15.19
N LEU A 59 -8.80 -9.79 -14.42
CA LEU A 59 -8.97 -11.13 -14.99
C LEU A 59 -10.36 -11.32 -15.59
N THR A 60 -11.40 -10.80 -14.95
CA THR A 60 -12.77 -10.86 -15.46
C THR A 60 -12.89 -10.08 -16.77
N ALA A 61 -12.30 -8.88 -16.83
CA ALA A 61 -12.30 -8.05 -18.04
C ALA A 61 -11.45 -8.64 -19.19
N ALA A 62 -10.32 -9.29 -18.88
CA ALA A 62 -9.39 -9.80 -19.89
C ALA A 62 -9.71 -11.21 -20.38
N PHE A 63 -10.17 -12.11 -19.50
CA PHE A 63 -10.39 -13.53 -19.81
C PHE A 63 -11.85 -13.96 -19.67
N GLY A 64 -12.75 -13.12 -19.15
CA GLY A 64 -14.16 -13.48 -18.93
C GLY A 64 -14.38 -14.57 -17.86
N VAL A 65 -13.32 -14.99 -17.15
CA VAL A 65 -13.38 -16.03 -16.13
C VAL A 65 -13.49 -15.40 -14.74
N GLN A 66 -14.57 -15.71 -14.02
CA GLN A 66 -14.82 -15.26 -12.66
C GLN A 66 -14.03 -16.11 -11.67
N ILE A 67 -12.81 -15.67 -11.32
CA ILE A 67 -12.00 -16.29 -10.27
C ILE A 67 -12.41 -15.71 -8.92
N ASN A 68 -12.63 -16.57 -7.92
CA ASN A 68 -12.95 -16.15 -6.56
C ASN A 68 -11.79 -15.38 -5.91
N PHE A 69 -12.09 -14.24 -5.29
CA PHE A 69 -11.13 -13.36 -4.61
C PHE A 69 -10.24 -14.09 -3.59
N CYS A 70 -10.79 -15.09 -2.88
CA CYS A 70 -10.06 -15.88 -1.89
C CYS A 70 -8.82 -16.59 -2.47
N TYR A 71 -8.92 -17.12 -3.70
CA TYR A 71 -7.79 -17.80 -4.33
C TYR A 71 -6.71 -16.80 -4.80
N VAL A 72 -7.12 -15.63 -5.26
CA VAL A 72 -6.19 -14.58 -5.71
C VAL A 72 -5.34 -14.05 -4.55
N ILE A 73 -5.93 -13.90 -3.36
CA ILE A 73 -5.20 -13.49 -2.16
C ILE A 73 -4.12 -14.52 -1.79
N LEU A 74 -4.45 -15.81 -1.82
CA LEU A 74 -3.49 -16.89 -1.53
C LEU A 74 -2.34 -16.89 -2.54
N MET A 75 -2.65 -16.72 -3.83
CA MET A 75 -1.64 -16.64 -4.89
C MET A 75 -0.69 -15.45 -4.69
N ILE A 76 -1.21 -14.26 -4.40
CA ILE A 76 -0.39 -13.07 -4.11
C ILE A 76 0.47 -13.30 -2.86
N GLY A 77 -0.11 -13.87 -1.80
CA GLY A 77 0.60 -14.16 -0.56
C GLY A 77 1.79 -15.10 -0.79
N VAL A 78 1.58 -16.20 -1.51
CA VAL A 78 2.64 -17.17 -1.85
C VAL A 78 3.69 -16.54 -2.78
N ALA A 79 3.28 -15.69 -3.71
CA ALA A 79 4.21 -15.02 -4.62
C ALA A 79 5.09 -13.98 -3.89
N VAL A 80 4.53 -13.21 -2.96
CA VAL A 80 5.24 -12.16 -2.21
C VAL A 80 6.10 -12.75 -1.08
N TRP A 81 5.72 -13.90 -0.53
CA TRP A 81 6.45 -14.60 0.53
C TRP A 81 7.97 -14.77 0.28
N PRO A 82 8.43 -15.34 -0.86
CA PRO A 82 9.87 -15.49 -1.12
C PRO A 82 10.58 -14.15 -1.23
N PHE A 83 9.92 -13.09 -1.72
CA PHE A 83 10.51 -11.74 -1.79
C PHE A 83 10.69 -11.12 -0.40
N ILE A 84 9.76 -11.33 0.53
CA ILE A 84 9.89 -10.83 1.90
C ILE A 84 11.07 -11.50 2.63
N MET A 85 11.36 -12.76 2.32
CA MET A 85 12.43 -13.52 2.97
C MET A 85 13.83 -12.99 2.60
N ILE A 86 13.98 -12.32 1.43
CA ILE A 86 15.22 -11.64 1.01
C ILE A 86 15.32 -10.30 1.75
N ARG A 87 15.70 -10.37 3.02
CA ARG A 87 15.67 -9.26 3.97
C ARG A 87 16.85 -8.28 3.78
N SER A 88 16.88 -7.56 2.67
CA SER A 88 17.67 -6.32 2.56
C SER A 88 16.82 -5.17 1.97
N PRO A 89 16.03 -4.47 2.80
CA PRO A 89 15.22 -3.32 2.38
C PRO A 89 16.04 -2.09 1.99
N MET A 90 17.38 -2.16 2.06
CA MET A 90 18.27 -1.08 1.65
C MET A 90 18.67 -1.19 0.17
N ASP A 91 18.64 -2.40 -0.41
CA ASP A 91 19.12 -2.64 -1.78
C ASP A 91 18.02 -2.47 -2.85
N PHE A 92 16.74 -2.50 -2.45
CA PHE A 92 15.58 -2.47 -3.36
C PHE A 92 14.90 -1.09 -3.46
N TRP A 93 15.68 0.01 -3.44
CA TRP A 93 15.12 1.35 -3.64
C TRP A 93 14.34 1.48 -4.96
N GLN A 94 14.76 0.73 -5.99
CA GLN A 94 14.09 0.71 -7.29
C GLN A 94 12.67 0.14 -7.22
N ALA A 95 12.43 -0.86 -6.38
CA ALA A 95 11.07 -1.40 -6.20
C ALA A 95 10.15 -0.36 -5.55
N ALA A 96 10.66 0.40 -4.57
CA ALA A 96 9.90 1.48 -3.94
C ALA A 96 9.60 2.63 -4.92
N VAL A 97 10.58 3.03 -5.72
CA VAL A 97 10.39 4.06 -6.76
C VAL A 97 9.42 3.59 -7.84
N GLY A 98 9.53 2.33 -8.28
CA GLY A 98 8.61 1.73 -9.24
C GLY A 98 7.17 1.76 -8.76
N ALA A 99 6.93 1.38 -7.50
CA ALA A 99 5.59 1.44 -6.89
C ALA A 99 5.03 2.88 -6.79
N ALA A 100 5.88 3.87 -6.51
CA ALA A 100 5.47 5.27 -6.48
C ALA A 100 5.11 5.81 -7.88
N ILE A 101 5.90 5.45 -8.90
CA ILE A 101 5.64 5.82 -10.29
C ILE A 101 4.34 5.18 -10.76
N SER A 102 4.13 3.87 -10.53
CA SER A 102 2.90 3.18 -10.96
C SER A 102 1.65 3.78 -10.30
N SER A 103 1.73 4.16 -9.03
CA SER A 103 0.62 4.80 -8.32
C SER A 103 0.30 6.18 -8.89
N THR A 104 1.33 6.95 -9.23
CA THR A 104 1.17 8.27 -9.87
C THR A 104 0.53 8.13 -11.25
N VAL A 105 1.02 7.19 -12.07
CA VAL A 105 0.47 6.93 -13.40
C VAL A 105 -0.99 6.47 -13.30
N ALA A 106 -1.31 5.56 -12.37
CA ALA A 106 -2.69 5.13 -12.14
C ALA A 106 -3.60 6.30 -11.76
N ALA A 107 -3.16 7.19 -10.87
CA ALA A 107 -3.93 8.37 -10.49
C ALA A 107 -4.18 9.30 -11.69
N VAL A 108 -3.17 9.54 -12.53
CA VAL A 108 -3.32 10.34 -13.75
C VAL A 108 -4.31 9.69 -14.72
N LEU A 109 -4.22 8.37 -14.94
CA LEU A 109 -5.14 7.65 -15.81
C LEU A 109 -6.59 7.71 -15.30
N ILE A 110 -6.80 7.59 -13.99
CA ILE A 110 -8.14 7.72 -13.38
C ILE A 110 -8.71 9.12 -13.63
N VAL A 111 -7.90 10.17 -13.45
CA VAL A 111 -8.35 11.56 -13.67
C VAL A 111 -8.67 11.82 -15.14
N VAL A 112 -7.81 11.37 -16.07
CA VAL A 112 -8.05 11.53 -17.51
C VAL A 112 -9.27 10.73 -17.96
N GLY A 113 -9.45 9.50 -17.46
CA GLY A 113 -10.65 8.70 -17.69
C GLY A 113 -11.91 9.43 -17.24
N ALA A 114 -11.92 9.96 -16.01
CA ALA A 114 -13.04 10.73 -15.50
C ALA A 114 -13.38 11.96 -16.36
N PHE A 115 -12.38 12.67 -16.90
CA PHE A 115 -12.62 13.78 -17.83
C PHE A 115 -13.18 13.32 -19.18
N HIS A 116 -12.73 12.17 -19.69
CA HIS A 116 -13.23 11.60 -20.94
C HIS A 116 -14.66 11.05 -20.79
N ASP A 117 -15.00 10.53 -19.62
CA ASP A 117 -16.34 10.00 -19.30
C ASP A 117 -17.33 11.10 -18.90
N ALA A 118 -16.85 12.28 -18.47
CA ALA A 118 -17.68 13.44 -18.11
C ALA A 118 -18.73 13.85 -19.18
N PRO A 119 -18.41 13.95 -20.49
CA PRO A 119 -19.41 14.29 -21.51
C PRO A 119 -20.49 13.21 -21.68
N VAL A 120 -20.13 11.93 -21.52
CA VAL A 120 -21.08 10.80 -21.65
C VAL A 120 -21.96 10.69 -20.41
N CYS A 121 -21.36 10.77 -19.21
CA CYS A 121 -22.10 10.76 -17.95
C CYS A 121 -22.96 12.03 -17.74
N GLY A 122 -22.56 13.18 -18.29
CA GLY A 122 -23.36 14.40 -18.27
C GLY A 122 -24.69 14.29 -19.03
N GLN A 123 -24.75 13.50 -20.10
CA GLN A 123 -25.99 13.21 -20.82
C GLN A 123 -26.88 12.20 -20.10
N VAL A 124 -26.29 11.30 -19.29
CA VAL A 124 -27.03 10.30 -18.48
C VAL A 124 -27.43 10.85 -17.09
N GLY A 125 -26.80 11.94 -16.64
CA GLY A 125 -27.09 12.63 -15.38
C GLY A 125 -28.50 13.23 -15.29
N PHE A 126 -29.23 13.33 -16.40
CA PHE A 126 -30.66 13.66 -16.37
C PHE A 126 -31.55 12.48 -15.95
N PHE A 127 -31.04 11.24 -15.93
CA PHE A 127 -31.81 10.05 -15.53
C PHE A 127 -31.44 9.46 -14.17
N CYS A 128 -30.37 9.95 -13.52
CA CYS A 128 -30.01 9.53 -12.15
C CYS A 128 -30.72 10.40 -11.09
N ASN A 129 -32.01 10.67 -11.31
CA ASN A 129 -32.97 11.12 -10.30
C ASN A 129 -34.23 10.25 -10.42
N LEU A 130 -34.10 8.95 -10.11
CA LEU A 130 -35.27 8.15 -9.73
C LEU A 130 -34.89 7.18 -8.60
N PRO A 131 -35.69 7.13 -7.53
CA PRO A 131 -35.25 6.87 -6.18
C PRO A 131 -35.26 5.37 -5.85
N PHE A 132 -34.74 5.06 -4.66
CA PHE A 132 -35.25 3.99 -3.81
C PHE A 132 -36.73 3.66 -4.14
N LEU A 133 -36.97 2.54 -4.82
CA LEU A 133 -38.21 1.77 -4.74
C LEU A 133 -37.82 0.35 -4.35
#